data_AF-A0A1B3PG18-F1
#
_entry.id   AF-A0A1B3PG18-F1
#
_cell.length_a   1.000
_cell.length_b   1.000
_cell.length_c   1.000
_cell.angle_alpha   90.00
_cell.angle_beta   90.00
_cell.angle_gamma   90.00
#
_symmetry.space_group_name_H-M   'P 1'
#
loop_
_entity.id
_entity.type
_entity.pdbx_description
1 polymer ?
#
loop_
_entity_poly.entity_id
_entity_poly.type
_entity_poly.pdbx_seq_one_letter_code
_entity_poly.pdbx_strand_id
1 'polypeptide(L)'
;MTTQTPQTPGAMLATDDAKRDRFKNGHLIWQTILELRNTERRINRRALADLTGLKPGIVDDHVERWIEKDQLRRAGNGELEVVEHFPATRPISTTDLPDGMVKLEVGSDYLELTPAEARTIARKFYGHLHELAQAESSNRAVVLCHELARELKEARREIKALRNNVQATDVEPKQLALLN
;
A
#
# COMPACT_ATOMS: atom_id res chain seq x y z
N MET A 1 -53.38 -26.28 12.69
CA MET A 1 -53.36 -25.37 13.85
C MET A 1 -51.94 -24.88 14.02
N THR A 2 -51.63 -23.73 13.45
CA THR A 2 -50.30 -23.12 13.51
C THR A 2 -50.28 -22.20 14.72
N THR A 3 -49.56 -22.59 15.77
CA THR A 3 -49.40 -21.77 16.98
C THR A 3 -48.55 -20.55 16.63
N GLN A 4 -49.21 -19.42 16.36
CA GLN A 4 -48.55 -18.13 16.22
C GLN A 4 -48.27 -17.62 17.64
N THR A 5 -47.02 -17.79 18.08
CA THR A 5 -46.55 -17.26 19.36
C THR A 5 -46.69 -15.74 19.32
N PRO A 6 -47.40 -15.10 20.27
CA PRO A 6 -47.58 -13.65 20.26
C PRO A 6 -46.24 -12.98 20.55
N GLN A 7 -45.65 -12.34 19.54
CA GLN A 7 -44.46 -11.51 19.71
C GLN A 7 -44.83 -10.29 20.55
N THR A 8 -44.21 -10.18 21.71
CA THR A 8 -44.44 -9.10 22.67
C THR A 8 -43.93 -7.77 22.08
N PRO A 9 -44.69 -6.66 22.15
CA PRO A 9 -44.31 -5.37 21.51
C PRO A 9 -42.92 -4.83 21.88
N GLY A 10 -42.41 -5.17 23.07
CA GLY A 10 -41.07 -4.78 23.52
C GLY A 10 -39.91 -5.45 22.78
N ALA A 11 -40.11 -6.63 22.19
CA ALA A 11 -39.07 -7.33 21.43
C ALA A 11 -38.80 -6.66 20.07
N MET A 12 -39.82 -6.08 19.43
CA MET A 12 -39.62 -5.36 18.15
C MET A 12 -38.87 -4.05 18.34
N LEU A 13 -39.21 -3.27 19.38
CA LEU A 13 -38.55 -1.98 19.68
C LEU A 13 -37.05 -2.16 20.00
N ALA A 14 -36.70 -3.19 20.80
CA ALA A 14 -35.30 -3.47 21.14
C ALA A 14 -34.44 -3.85 19.91
N THR A 15 -35.04 -4.44 18.87
CA THR A 15 -34.31 -4.80 17.64
C THR A 15 -34.02 -3.61 16.75
N ASP A 16 -34.85 -2.57 16.77
CA ASP A 16 -34.67 -1.37 15.95
C ASP A 16 -33.66 -0.41 16.55
N ASP A 17 -33.63 -0.26 17.88
CA ASP A 17 -32.60 0.52 18.57
C ASP A 17 -31.21 -0.09 18.38
N ALA A 18 -31.08 -1.42 18.51
CA ALA A 18 -29.81 -2.12 18.30
C ALA A 18 -29.29 -2.01 16.85
N LYS A 19 -30.17 -2.03 15.84
CA LYS A 19 -29.80 -1.79 14.44
C LYS A 19 -29.33 -0.36 14.22
N ARG A 20 -30.03 0.63 14.81
CA ARG A 20 -29.68 2.04 14.72
C ARG A 20 -28.31 2.32 15.34
N ASP A 21 -28.02 1.73 16.49
CA ASP A 21 -26.73 1.90 17.16
C ASP A 21 -25.59 1.22 16.40
N ARG A 22 -25.83 0.04 15.81
CA ARG A 22 -24.86 -0.60 14.90
C ARG A 22 -24.55 0.28 13.69
N PHE A 23 -25.57 0.90 13.09
CA PHE A 23 -25.38 1.80 11.95
C PHE A 23 -24.57 3.05 12.34
N LYS A 24 -24.91 3.68 13.47
CA LYS A 24 -24.17 4.83 14.01
C LYS A 24 -22.71 4.49 14.31
N ASN A 25 -22.45 3.37 14.97
CA ASN A 25 -21.10 2.91 15.29
C ASN A 25 -20.30 2.66 14.01
N GLY A 26 -20.90 1.99 13.02
CA GLY A 26 -20.28 1.81 11.71
C GLY A 26 -19.94 3.14 11.02
N HIS A 27 -20.84 4.12 11.06
CA HIS A 27 -20.57 5.44 10.50
C HIS A 27 -19.40 6.15 11.22
N LEU A 28 -19.38 6.13 12.55
CA LEU A 28 -18.31 6.74 13.35
C LEU A 28 -16.94 6.12 13.06
N ILE A 29 -16.87 4.79 13.02
CA ILE A 29 -15.61 4.09 12.72
C ILE A 29 -15.16 4.44 11.29
N TRP A 30 -16.07 4.48 10.32
CA TRP A 30 -15.74 4.82 8.94
C TRP A 30 -15.22 6.25 8.81
N GLN A 31 -15.85 7.23 9.44
CA GLN A 31 -15.35 8.62 9.46
C GLN A 31 -13.95 8.70 10.06
N THR A 32 -13.71 7.99 11.16
CA THR A 32 -12.38 7.94 11.81
C THR A 32 -11.33 7.33 10.89
N ILE A 33 -11.68 6.29 10.12
CA ILE A 33 -10.80 5.70 9.10
C ILE A 33 -10.43 6.76 8.04
N LEU A 34 -11.41 7.52 7.53
CA LEU A 34 -11.16 8.56 6.53
C LEU A 34 -10.31 9.72 7.09
N GLU A 35 -10.52 10.12 8.33
CA GLU A 35 -9.70 11.15 8.99
C GLU A 35 -8.25 10.70 9.18
N LEU A 36 -8.05 9.47 9.66
CA LEU A 36 -6.70 8.89 9.79
C LEU A 36 -6.01 8.81 8.43
N ARG A 37 -6.75 8.42 7.39
CA ARG A 37 -6.26 8.41 6.02
C ARG A 37 -5.84 9.81 5.54
N ASN A 38 -6.72 10.80 5.69
CA ASN A 38 -6.46 12.17 5.25
C ASN A 38 -5.30 12.85 5.97
N THR A 39 -4.96 12.37 7.16
CA THR A 39 -3.82 12.84 7.96
C THR A 39 -2.57 11.97 7.77
N GLU A 40 -2.59 11.02 6.82
CA GLU A 40 -1.49 10.08 6.53
C GLU A 40 -1.04 9.26 7.77
N ARG A 41 -1.95 9.05 8.72
CA ARG A 41 -1.69 8.28 9.93
C ARG A 41 -2.00 6.81 9.72
N ARG A 42 -1.19 5.95 10.36
CA ARG A 42 -1.37 4.48 10.32
C ARG A 42 -2.75 4.09 10.86
N ILE A 43 -3.51 3.36 10.05
CA ILE A 43 -4.84 2.85 10.42
C ILE A 43 -4.66 1.45 11.00
N ASN A 44 -5.07 1.23 12.25
CA ASN A 44 -5.10 -0.10 12.85
C ASN A 44 -6.27 -0.21 13.84
N ARG A 45 -6.69 -1.43 14.15
CA ARG A 45 -7.86 -1.70 15.00
C ARG A 45 -7.77 -1.05 16.39
N ARG A 46 -6.55 -0.97 16.95
CA ARG A 46 -6.31 -0.34 18.26
C ARG A 46 -6.53 1.17 18.18
N ALA A 47 -5.93 1.84 17.20
CA ALA A 47 -6.10 3.27 16.99
C ALA A 47 -7.57 3.64 16.73
N LEU A 48 -8.30 2.80 16.01
CA LEU A 48 -9.74 2.98 15.80
C LEU A 48 -10.53 2.86 17.11
N ALA A 49 -10.26 1.86 17.95
CA ALA A 49 -10.91 1.73 19.25
C ALA A 49 -10.60 2.92 20.18
N ASP A 50 -9.34 3.35 20.22
CA ASP A 50 -8.88 4.46 21.06
C ASP A 50 -9.53 5.80 20.64
N LEU A 51 -9.63 6.07 19.33
CA LEU A 51 -10.19 7.32 18.81
C LEU A 51 -11.72 7.36 18.81
N THR A 52 -12.38 6.23 18.55
CA THR A 52 -13.84 6.14 18.57
C THR A 52 -14.43 5.95 19.97
N GLY A 53 -13.61 5.53 20.94
CA GLY A 53 -14.05 5.16 22.29
C GLY A 53 -14.90 3.88 22.32
N LEU A 54 -14.98 3.14 21.21
CA LEU A 54 -15.79 1.92 21.10
C LEU A 54 -15.01 0.69 21.61
N LYS A 55 -15.76 -0.32 22.07
CA LYS A 55 -15.16 -1.59 22.48
C LYS A 55 -14.45 -2.25 21.28
N PRO A 56 -13.24 -2.84 21.46
CA PRO A 56 -12.49 -3.46 20.36
C PRO A 56 -13.28 -4.48 19.54
N GLY A 57 -14.15 -5.28 20.17
CA GLY A 57 -15.00 -6.24 19.45
C GLY A 57 -16.01 -5.60 18.50
N ILE A 58 -16.56 -4.43 18.84
CA ILE A 58 -17.46 -3.70 17.92
C ILE A 58 -16.67 -3.19 16.71
N VAL A 59 -15.46 -2.66 16.95
CA VAL A 59 -14.58 -2.19 15.88
C VAL A 59 -14.18 -3.35 14.97
N ASP A 60 -13.78 -4.48 15.54
CA ASP A 60 -13.37 -5.67 14.80
C ASP A 60 -14.49 -6.20 13.91
N ASP A 61 -15.70 -6.35 14.45
CA ASP A 61 -16.90 -6.74 13.71
C ASP A 61 -17.18 -5.87 12.48
N HIS A 62 -16.99 -4.56 12.59
CA HIS A 62 -17.21 -3.62 11.48
C HIS A 62 -16.07 -3.64 10.47
N VAL A 63 -14.82 -3.70 10.95
CA VAL A 63 -13.64 -3.81 10.09
C VAL A 63 -13.67 -5.09 9.27
N GLU A 64 -14.03 -6.23 9.86
CA GLU A 64 -14.07 -7.51 9.13
C GLU A 64 -15.12 -7.48 8.01
N ARG A 65 -16.31 -6.92 8.27
CA ARG A 65 -17.34 -6.74 7.22
C ARG A 65 -16.89 -5.83 6.08
N TRP A 66 -16.03 -4.84 6.33
CA TRP A 66 -15.48 -4.01 5.28
C TRP A 66 -14.35 -4.69 4.51
N ILE A 67 -13.59 -5.58 5.17
CA ILE A 67 -12.63 -6.45 4.49
C ILE A 67 -13.36 -7.43 3.56
N GLU A 68 -14.43 -8.06 4.04
CA GLU A 68 -15.27 -8.97 3.23
C GLU A 68 -15.90 -8.30 2.02
N LYS A 69 -16.13 -6.98 2.08
CA LYS A 69 -16.68 -6.17 0.98
C LYS A 69 -15.60 -5.51 0.12
N ASP A 70 -14.34 -5.90 0.29
CA ASP A 70 -13.17 -5.32 -0.37
C ASP A 70 -12.99 -3.81 -0.14
N GLN A 71 -13.67 -3.19 0.84
CA GLN A 71 -13.53 -1.76 1.16
C GLN A 71 -12.28 -1.45 1.99
N LEU A 72 -11.79 -2.44 2.74
CA LEU A 72 -10.54 -2.39 3.50
C LEU A 72 -9.67 -3.60 3.15
N ARG A 73 -8.34 -3.43 3.17
CA ARG A 73 -7.39 -4.55 3.07
C ARG A 73 -6.37 -4.52 4.19
N ARG A 74 -5.77 -5.68 4.46
CA ARG A 74 -4.69 -5.83 5.45
C ARG A 74 -3.36 -5.48 4.76
N ALA A 75 -2.68 -4.44 5.24
CA ALA A 75 -1.43 -3.92 4.66
C ALA A 75 -0.15 -4.49 5.34
N GLY A 76 -0.30 -5.49 6.21
CA GLY A 76 0.81 -6.05 7.00
C GLY A 76 1.02 -5.31 8.34
N ASN A 77 1.76 -5.92 9.28
CA ASN A 77 2.05 -5.35 10.61
C ASN A 77 0.82 -4.88 11.42
N GLY A 78 -0.35 -5.46 11.16
CA GLY A 78 -1.62 -5.07 11.81
C GLY A 78 -2.26 -3.80 11.24
N GLU A 79 -1.74 -3.25 10.14
CA GLU A 79 -2.27 -2.08 9.47
C GLU A 79 -3.41 -2.43 8.50
N LEU A 80 -4.29 -1.46 8.34
CA LEU A 80 -5.42 -1.47 7.45
C LEU A 80 -5.24 -0.37 6.41
N GLU A 81 -5.65 -0.65 5.19
CA GLU A 81 -5.62 0.31 4.10
C GLU A 81 -7.01 0.37 3.46
N VAL A 82 -7.47 1.58 3.15
CA VAL A 82 -8.72 1.79 2.43
C VAL A 82 -8.49 1.41 0.99
N VAL A 83 -9.31 0.48 0.49
CA VAL A 83 -9.28 0.09 -0.92
C VAL A 83 -10.12 1.09 -1.69
N GLU A 84 -9.43 1.92 -2.48
CA GLU A 84 -10.11 2.87 -3.35
C GLU A 84 -10.79 2.16 -4.50
N HIS A 85 -12.12 2.29 -4.54
CA HIS A 85 -12.91 1.87 -5.68
C HIS A 85 -13.04 3.05 -6.63
N PHE A 86 -12.15 3.09 -7.61
CA PHE A 86 -12.35 3.96 -8.76
C PHE A 86 -13.34 3.30 -9.72
N PRO A 87 -14.21 4.07 -10.40
CA PRO A 87 -14.92 3.54 -11.54
C PRO A 87 -13.91 2.99 -12.56
N ALA A 88 -14.36 2.04 -13.40
CA ALA A 88 -13.50 1.48 -14.43
C ALA A 88 -12.83 2.58 -15.25
N THR A 89 -11.53 2.42 -15.52
CA THR A 89 -10.76 3.37 -16.32
C THR A 89 -11.46 3.60 -17.65
N ARG A 90 -11.83 4.86 -17.90
CA ARG A 90 -12.46 5.26 -19.16
C ARG A 90 -11.44 5.17 -20.29
N PRO A 91 -11.84 4.90 -21.54
CA PRO A 91 -10.95 5.04 -22.69
C PRO A 91 -10.37 6.45 -22.73
N ILE A 92 -9.06 6.56 -22.86
CA ILE A 92 -8.34 7.84 -22.90
C ILE A 92 -7.55 7.88 -24.21
N SER A 93 -7.70 8.97 -24.95
CA SER A 93 -6.94 9.21 -26.18
C SER A 93 -6.45 10.65 -26.24
N THR A 94 -5.31 10.86 -26.91
CA THR A 94 -4.79 12.19 -27.23
C THR A 94 -4.44 12.24 -28.70
N THR A 95 -4.85 13.30 -29.40
CA THR A 95 -4.52 13.51 -30.82
C THR A 95 -3.92 14.89 -31.02
N ASP A 96 -2.72 14.94 -31.59
CA ASP A 96 -2.10 16.19 -32.03
C ASP A 96 -2.66 16.59 -33.40
N LEU A 97 -3.04 17.86 -33.54
CA LEU A 97 -3.53 18.42 -34.79
C LEU A 97 -2.41 19.15 -35.56
N PRO A 98 -2.54 19.31 -36.89
CA PRO A 98 -1.51 19.99 -37.70
C PRO A 98 -1.23 21.45 -37.31
N ASP A 99 -2.19 22.12 -36.67
CA ASP A 99 -2.05 23.50 -36.17
C ASP A 99 -1.44 23.57 -34.76
N GLY A 100 -1.09 22.42 -34.16
CA GLY A 100 -0.51 22.31 -32.83
C GLY A 100 -1.54 22.27 -31.70
N MET A 101 -2.84 22.32 -31.99
CA MET A 101 -3.87 22.03 -30.99
C MET A 101 -3.86 20.54 -30.62
N VAL A 102 -4.38 20.23 -29.44
CA VAL A 102 -4.43 18.85 -28.92
C VAL A 102 -5.86 18.50 -28.55
N LYS A 103 -6.35 17.37 -29.05
CA LYS A 103 -7.64 16.79 -28.62
C LYS A 103 -7.38 15.79 -27.51
N LEU A 104 -8.05 15.96 -26.37
CA LEU A 104 -8.04 15.03 -25.24
C LEU A 104 -9.44 14.44 -25.06
N GLU A 105 -9.53 13.12 -25.14
CA GLU A 105 -10.77 12.36 -24.95
C GLU A 105 -10.66 11.50 -23.70
N VAL A 106 -11.69 11.54 -22.85
CA VAL A 106 -11.81 10.67 -21.66
C VAL A 106 -13.24 10.15 -21.56
N GLY A 107 -13.47 8.94 -22.06
CA GLY A 107 -14.81 8.38 -22.19
C GLY A 107 -15.66 9.20 -23.16
N SER A 108 -16.66 9.90 -22.64
CA SER A 108 -17.53 10.80 -23.42
C SER A 108 -17.12 12.27 -23.34
N ASP A 109 -16.16 12.60 -22.46
CA ASP A 109 -15.67 13.96 -22.32
C ASP A 109 -14.64 14.26 -23.41
N TYR A 110 -14.74 15.44 -24.00
CA TYR A 110 -13.89 15.89 -25.10
C TYR A 110 -13.42 17.32 -24.85
N LEU A 111 -12.11 17.55 -25.00
CA LEU A 111 -11.48 18.86 -24.86
C LEU A 111 -10.60 19.16 -26.09
N GLU A 112 -10.79 20.33 -26.68
CA GLU A 112 -9.85 20.92 -27.62
C GLU A 112 -8.96 21.89 -26.86
N LEU A 113 -7.68 21.55 -26.77
CA LEU A 113 -6.70 22.29 -26.01
C LEU A 113 -5.83 23.09 -26.96
N THR A 114 -5.62 24.36 -26.62
CA THR A 114 -4.53 25.13 -27.21
C THR A 114 -3.17 24.53 -26.82
N PRO A 115 -2.10 24.81 -27.59
CA PRO A 115 -0.75 24.35 -27.21
C PRO A 115 -0.33 24.77 -25.80
N ALA A 116 -0.80 25.93 -25.31
CA ALA A 116 -0.46 26.43 -23.98
C ALA A 116 -1.16 25.65 -22.85
N GLU A 117 -2.43 25.29 -23.05
CA GLU A 117 -3.21 24.47 -22.11
C GLU A 117 -2.64 23.05 -22.05
N ALA A 118 -2.38 22.44 -23.21
CA ALA A 118 -1.78 21.10 -23.31
C ALA A 118 -0.44 21.03 -22.54
N ARG A 119 0.46 22.01 -22.75
CA ARG A 119 1.73 22.09 -22.00
C ARG A 119 1.53 22.26 -20.49
N THR A 120 0.51 23.01 -20.09
CA THR A 120 0.23 23.25 -18.67
C THR A 120 -0.32 22.01 -17.98
N ILE A 121 -1.20 21.28 -18.65
CA ILE A 121 -1.72 19.98 -18.19
C ILE A 121 -0.58 18.96 -18.13
N ALA A 122 0.25 18.85 -19.17
CA ALA A 122 1.39 17.94 -19.20
C ALA A 122 2.37 18.19 -18.04
N ARG A 123 2.65 19.46 -17.70
CA ARG A 123 3.48 19.79 -16.54
C ARG A 123 2.89 19.33 -15.21
N LYS A 124 1.57 19.37 -15.04
CA LYS A 124 0.91 18.87 -13.83
C LYS A 124 1.07 17.36 -13.70
N PHE A 125 0.91 16.63 -14.80
CA PHE A 125 1.10 15.18 -14.81
C PHE A 125 2.56 14.75 -14.67
N TYR A 126 3.51 15.57 -15.13
CA TYR A 126 4.94 15.26 -14.99
C TYR A 126 5.35 15.04 -13.53
N GLY A 127 4.78 15.78 -12.56
CA GLY A 127 5.04 15.56 -11.14
C GLY A 127 4.69 14.14 -10.70
N HIS A 128 3.48 13.68 -11.02
CA HIS A 128 3.03 12.32 -10.71
C HIS A 128 3.85 11.24 -11.44
N LEU A 129 4.19 11.48 -12.70
CA LEU A 129 5.06 10.57 -13.46
C LEU A 129 6.45 10.48 -12.83
N HIS A 130 7.00 11.61 -12.38
CA HIS A 130 8.30 11.67 -11.74
C HIS A 130 8.31 10.89 -10.42
N GLU A 131 7.29 11.08 -9.58
CA GLU A 131 7.12 10.32 -8.33
C GLU A 131 7.07 8.81 -8.58
N LEU A 132 6.29 8.37 -9.57
CA LEU A 132 6.21 6.96 -9.96
C LEU A 132 7.57 6.42 -10.42
N ALA A 133 8.28 7.17 -11.26
CA ALA A 133 9.60 6.78 -11.75
C ALA A 133 10.64 6.69 -10.62
N GLN A 134 10.60 7.61 -9.66
CA GLN A 134 11.47 7.57 -8.48
C GLN A 134 11.16 6.36 -7.60
N ALA A 135 9.89 6.05 -7.36
CA ALA A 135 9.49 4.88 -6.57
C ALA A 135 9.98 3.58 -7.23
N GLU A 136 9.80 3.45 -8.55
CA GLU A 136 10.29 2.28 -9.29
C GLU A 136 11.83 2.18 -9.25
N SER A 137 12.53 3.30 -9.41
CA SER A 137 13.99 3.35 -9.32
C SER A 137 14.49 2.95 -7.92
N SER A 138 13.86 3.47 -6.86
CA SER A 138 14.16 3.11 -5.47
C SER A 138 13.97 1.62 -5.22
N ASN A 139 12.87 1.03 -5.71
CA ASN A 139 12.62 -0.40 -5.57
C ASN A 139 13.70 -1.24 -6.27
N ARG A 140 14.12 -0.87 -7.48
CA ARG A 140 15.23 -1.54 -8.18
C ARG A 140 16.56 -1.39 -7.43
N ALA A 141 16.83 -0.23 -6.86
CA ALA A 141 18.06 0.02 -6.10
C ALA A 141 18.15 -0.89 -4.86
N VAL A 142 17.04 -1.10 -4.14
CA VAL A 142 17.02 -2.03 -3.00
C VAL A 142 17.40 -3.45 -3.40
N VAL A 143 16.87 -3.95 -4.53
CA VAL A 143 17.22 -5.28 -5.05
C VAL A 143 18.71 -5.37 -5.40
N LEU A 144 19.22 -4.40 -6.15
CA LEU A 144 20.64 -4.34 -6.51
C LEU A 144 21.56 -4.25 -5.28
N CYS A 145 21.18 -3.48 -4.26
CA CYS A 145 21.92 -3.40 -3.01
C CYS A 145 22.00 -4.76 -2.31
N HIS A 146 20.94 -5.57 -2.34
CA HIS A 146 20.96 -6.91 -1.77
C HIS A 146 21.87 -7.86 -2.56
N GLU A 147 21.88 -7.78 -3.89
CA GLU A 147 22.77 -8.57 -4.74
C GLU A 147 24.24 -8.19 -4.51
N LEU A 148 24.56 -6.89 -4.50
CA LEU A 148 25.89 -6.38 -4.21
C LEU A 148 26.36 -6.75 -2.81
N ALA A 149 25.48 -6.72 -1.81
CA ALA A 149 25.82 -7.16 -0.45
C ALA A 149 26.16 -8.66 -0.40
N ARG A 150 25.50 -9.49 -1.22
CA ARG A 150 25.80 -10.92 -1.35
C ARG A 150 27.17 -11.13 -2.01
N GLU A 151 27.43 -10.48 -3.13
CA GLU A 151 28.71 -10.58 -3.84
C GLU A 151 29.87 -10.07 -2.98
N LEU A 152 29.68 -8.95 -2.27
CA LEU A 152 30.70 -8.42 -1.37
C LEU A 152 31.02 -9.41 -0.23
N LYS A 153 30.03 -10.15 0.25
CA LYS A 153 30.23 -11.19 1.27
C LYS A 153 31.01 -12.38 0.71
N GLU A 154 30.75 -12.77 -0.53
CA GLU A 154 31.46 -13.85 -1.23
C GLU A 154 32.91 -13.45 -1.52
N ALA A 155 33.15 -12.27 -2.10
CA ALA A 155 34.48 -11.73 -2.34
C ALA A 155 35.30 -11.60 -1.05
N ARG A 156 34.69 -11.13 0.05
CA ARG A 156 35.35 -11.08 1.37
C ARG A 156 35.74 -12.47 1.88
N ARG A 157 34.95 -13.51 1.61
CA ARG A 157 35.28 -14.90 1.96
C ARG A 157 36.45 -15.42 1.14
N GLU A 158 36.48 -15.16 -0.16
CA GLU A 158 37.57 -15.56 -1.05
C GLU A 158 38.89 -14.86 -0.70
N ILE A 159 38.87 -13.54 -0.47
CA ILE A 159 40.05 -12.79 0.00
C ILE A 159 40.60 -13.39 1.30
N LYS A 160 39.72 -13.77 2.24
CA LYS A 160 40.14 -14.42 3.48
C LYS A 160 40.78 -15.78 3.21
N ALA A 161 40.22 -16.59 2.32
CA ALA A 161 40.77 -17.89 1.95
C ALA A 161 42.15 -17.77 1.29
N LEU A 162 42.30 -16.84 0.34
CA LEU A 162 43.57 -16.57 -0.33
C LEU A 162 44.64 -16.07 0.64
N ARG A 163 44.30 -15.15 1.56
CA ARG A 163 45.23 -14.68 2.60
C ARG A 163 45.70 -15.83 3.50
N ASN A 164 44.80 -16.73 3.88
CA ASN A 164 45.16 -17.90 4.68
C ASN A 164 46.10 -18.86 3.92
N ASN A 165 45.87 -19.06 2.61
CA ASN A 165 46.74 -19.91 1.79
C ASN A 165 48.13 -19.30 1.59
N VAL A 166 48.24 -17.99 1.35
CA VAL A 166 49.53 -17.28 1.24
C VAL A 166 50.31 -17.40 2.56
N GLN A 167 49.64 -17.22 3.70
CA GLN A 167 50.27 -17.40 5.02
C GLN A 167 50.70 -18.84 5.28
N ALA A 168 50.04 -19.84 4.70
CA ALA A 168 50.45 -21.25 4.82
C ALA A 168 51.69 -21.57 3.96
N THR A 169 51.80 -21.01 2.75
CA THR A 169 52.97 -21.18 1.88
C THR A 169 54.24 -20.50 2.42
N ASP A 170 54.12 -19.42 3.19
CA ASP A 170 55.28 -18.75 3.82
C ASP A 170 55.88 -19.54 5.01
N VAL A 171 55.26 -20.65 5.45
CA VAL A 171 55.77 -21.50 6.54
C VAL A 171 56.71 -22.61 6.03
N GLU A 172 56.64 -22.95 4.75
CA GLU A 172 57.49 -23.96 4.08
C GLU A 172 59.02 -23.69 4.11
N PRO A 173 59.54 -22.44 4.12
CA PRO A 173 61.00 -22.22 4.16
C PRO A 173 61.67 -22.69 5.45
N LYS A 174 60.91 -22.90 6.54
CA LYS A 174 61.47 -23.39 7.82
C LYS A 174 61.57 -24.92 7.89
N GLN A 175 60.88 -25.66 7.02
CA GLN A 175 60.93 -27.13 7.01
C GLN A 175 62.04 -27.68 6.11
N LEU A 176 62.47 -26.94 5.09
CA LEU A 176 63.64 -27.29 4.26
C LEU A 176 64.99 -27.06 4.96
N ALA A 177 65.04 -26.24 6.02
CA ALA A 177 66.27 -25.98 6.78
C ALA A 177 66.67 -27.12 7.75
N LEU A 178 65.83 -28.15 7.92
CA LEU A 178 66.08 -29.30 8.82
C LEU A 178 66.55 -30.56 8.07
N LEU A 179 66.85 -30.44 6.77
CA LEU A 179 67.26 -31.56 5.89
C LEU A 179 68.69 -31.44 5.33
N ASN A 180 69.50 -30.51 5.83
CA ASN A 180 70.94 -30.41 5.53
C ASN A 180 71.79 -30.65 6.78
#